data_AF-A0A183GMJ9-F1
#
_entry.id   AF-A0A183GMJ9-F1
#
_cell.length_a   1.000
_cell.length_b   1.000
_cell.length_c   1.000
_cell.angle_alpha   90.00
_cell.angle_beta   90.00
_cell.angle_gamma   90.00
#
_symmetry.space_group_name_H-M   'P 1'
#
loop_
_entity.id
_entity.type
_entity.pdbx_description
1 polymer ?
#
loop_
_entity_poly.entity_id
_entity_poly.type
_entity_poly.pdbx_seq_one_letter_code
_entity_poly.pdbx_strand_id
1 'polypeptide(L)'
;MYSAIFLWDRLGKNFTILPHGPALVGSTALALQVCYDAQVDTALYKCGHVCMCEDCAKETLNIRPFCPICRDVIRDIIKIFRV
;
A
#
# COMPACT_ATOMS: atom_id res chain seq x y z
N MET A 1 -16.10 -10.42 -36.66
CA MET A 1 -17.09 -10.74 -35.62
C MET A 1 -16.56 -12.01 -34.96
N TYR A 2 -15.83 -12.04 -33.86
CA TYR A 2 -15.98 -11.42 -32.54
C TYR A 2 -14.57 -11.34 -31.94
N SER A 3 -14.08 -10.18 -31.54
CA SER A 3 -12.77 -10.14 -30.87
C SER A 3 -12.51 -8.76 -30.29
N ALA A 4 -12.69 -8.69 -28.98
CA ALA A 4 -11.86 -7.96 -28.01
C ALA A 4 -12.75 -7.26 -26.99
N ILE A 5 -13.11 -8.03 -25.96
CA ILE A 5 -13.53 -7.54 -24.67
C ILE A 5 -12.28 -6.90 -24.07
N PHE A 6 -11.99 -5.65 -24.44
CA PHE A 6 -11.08 -4.84 -23.63
C PHE A 6 -11.83 -4.54 -22.34
N LEU A 7 -11.49 -5.33 -21.32
CA LEU A 7 -11.87 -5.14 -19.93
C LEU A 7 -11.44 -3.74 -19.51
N TRP A 8 -12.38 -2.80 -19.52
CA TRP A 8 -12.23 -1.54 -18.81
C TRP A 8 -12.16 -1.87 -17.32
N ASP A 9 -10.95 -1.98 -16.75
CA ASP A 9 -10.84 -1.98 -15.29
C ASP A 9 -11.21 -0.60 -14.77
N ARG A 10 -12.03 -0.58 -13.73
CA ARG A 10 -12.84 0.56 -13.25
C ARG A 10 -12.01 1.68 -12.62
N LEU A 11 -10.70 1.70 -12.82
CA LEU A 11 -9.76 2.54 -12.07
C LEU A 11 -8.95 3.53 -12.90
N GLY A 12 -9.01 3.54 -14.23
CA GLY A 12 -8.46 4.64 -15.04
C GLY A 12 -7.00 5.03 -14.72
N LYS A 13 -6.17 4.09 -14.25
CA LYS A 13 -4.76 4.35 -13.96
C LYS A 13 -3.94 4.00 -15.20
N ASN A 14 -3.46 5.01 -15.90
CA ASN A 14 -2.35 4.87 -16.83
C ASN A 14 -1.13 4.38 -16.04
N PHE A 15 -0.83 3.09 -16.17
CA PHE A 15 0.42 2.52 -15.67
C PHE A 15 1.49 2.82 -16.71
N THR A 16 2.07 4.03 -16.66
CA THR A 16 3.42 4.18 -17.21
C THR A 16 4.30 3.24 -16.40
N ILE A 17 4.81 2.19 -17.04
CA ILE A 17 5.89 1.37 -16.52
C ILE A 17 7.09 2.29 -16.22
N LEU A 18 7.14 2.89 -15.04
CA LEU A 18 8.38 3.47 -14.55
C LEU A 18 9.33 2.28 -14.34
N PRO A 19 10.52 2.29 -14.97
CA PRO A 19 11.46 1.20 -14.82
C PRO A 19 11.78 1.04 -13.35
N HIS A 20 11.76 -0.21 -12.90
CA HIS A 20 12.24 -0.64 -11.60
C HIS A 20 13.73 -0.32 -11.49
N GLY A 21 14.06 0.93 -11.19
CA GLY A 21 15.41 1.34 -10.84
C GLY A 21 15.79 0.70 -9.49
N PRO A 22 17.06 0.32 -9.29
CA PRO A 22 17.50 -0.22 -8.02
C PRO A 22 17.30 0.85 -6.96
N ALA A 23 16.63 0.48 -5.87
CA ALA A 23 16.48 1.33 -4.71
C ALA A 23 17.88 1.74 -4.24
N LEU A 24 18.20 3.02 -4.40
CA LEU A 24 19.42 3.60 -3.87
C LEU A 24 19.32 3.54 -2.34
N VAL A 25 20.00 2.54 -1.78
CA VAL A 25 20.34 2.44 -0.37
C VAL A 25 21.24 3.64 -0.04
N GLY A 26 20.71 4.67 0.61
CA GLY A 26 21.54 5.81 1.03
C GLY A 26 20.83 7.16 1.22
N SER A 27 19.67 7.22 1.89
CA SER A 27 19.13 8.49 2.40
C SER A 27 18.29 8.24 3.65
N THR A 28 18.78 8.69 4.80
CA THR A 28 18.25 8.49 6.16
C THR A 28 16.97 9.29 6.46
N ALA A 29 15.92 9.17 5.64
CA ALA A 29 14.63 9.82 5.86
C ALA A 29 13.39 9.13 5.25
N LEU A 30 13.51 7.96 4.61
CA LEU A 30 12.39 7.27 3.93
C LEU A 30 12.19 5.80 4.34
N ALA A 31 12.77 5.38 5.47
CA ALA A 31 12.51 4.04 5.99
C ALA A 31 11.06 3.95 6.46
N LEU A 32 10.24 3.15 5.78
CA LEU A 32 8.98 2.68 6.34
C LEU A 32 9.32 1.74 7.49
N GLN A 33 9.37 2.28 8.70
CA GLN A 33 9.67 1.52 9.89
C GLN A 33 8.40 0.75 10.30
N VAL A 34 8.33 -0.52 9.90
CA VAL A 34 7.29 -1.42 10.39
C VAL A 34 7.78 -2.05 11.70
N CYS A 35 6.95 -1.93 12.74
CA CYS A 35 7.04 -2.63 14.00
C CYS A 35 7.10 -4.15 13.73
N TYR A 36 8.17 -4.84 14.12
CA TYR A 36 8.18 -6.32 14.08
C TYR A 36 7.69 -6.94 15.39
N ASP A 37 7.44 -6.11 16.41
CA ASP A 37 7.05 -6.55 17.75
C ASP A 37 5.53 -6.60 17.97
N ALA A 38 4.77 -5.82 17.19
CA ALA A 38 3.33 -5.71 17.37
C ALA A 38 2.55 -6.60 16.39
N GLN A 39 1.37 -7.07 16.84
CA GLN A 39 0.52 -7.90 16.00
C GLN A 39 -0.07 -7.09 14.84
N VAL A 40 -0.10 -7.70 13.66
CA VAL A 40 -0.77 -7.14 12.49
C VAL A 40 -2.29 -7.18 12.70
N ASP A 41 -2.86 -6.01 12.94
CA ASP A 41 -4.26 -5.80 13.31
C ASP A 41 -4.95 -4.72 12.46
N THR A 42 -4.26 -4.14 11.48
CA THR A 42 -4.78 -2.97 10.74
C THR A 42 -4.89 -3.24 9.25
N ALA A 43 -6.09 -3.05 8.70
CA ALA A 43 -6.40 -3.11 7.28
C ALA A 43 -6.26 -1.73 6.63
N LEU A 44 -5.70 -1.69 5.42
CA LEU A 44 -5.54 -0.47 4.63
C LEU A 44 -6.80 -0.22 3.78
N TYR A 45 -7.50 0.87 4.03
CA TYR A 45 -8.74 1.22 3.31
C TYR A 45 -8.44 1.53 1.83
N LYS A 46 -9.40 1.16 0.96
CA LYS A 46 -9.32 0.99 -0.51
C LYS A 46 -8.72 -0.32 -1.01
N CYS A 47 -7.56 -0.76 -0.51
CA CYS A 47 -6.92 -1.97 -1.02
C CYS A 47 -7.19 -3.23 -0.18
N GLY A 48 -7.61 -3.08 1.08
CA GLY A 48 -8.03 -4.17 1.96
C GLY A 48 -6.90 -5.01 2.55
N HIS A 49 -5.63 -4.70 2.25
CA HIS A 49 -4.50 -5.47 2.74
C HIS A 49 -4.22 -5.20 4.22
N VAL A 50 -3.89 -6.26 4.96
CA VAL A 50 -3.54 -6.22 6.38
C VAL A 50 -2.06 -6.61 6.50
N CYS A 51 -1.19 -5.64 6.79
CA CYS A 51 0.26 -5.88 6.74
C CYS A 51 1.08 -5.12 7.79
N MET A 52 0.44 -4.44 8.73
CA MET A 52 1.10 -3.62 9.76
C MET A 52 0.21 -3.45 10.99
N CYS A 53 0.84 -3.09 12.11
CA CYS A 53 0.14 -2.63 13.31
C CYS A 53 -0.47 -1.23 13.10
N GLU A 54 -1.41 -0.84 13.96
CA GLU A 54 -2.07 0.49 13.90
C GLU A 54 -1.07 1.65 13.87
N ASP A 55 -0.06 1.62 14.74
CA ASP A 55 0.91 2.73 14.87
C ASP A 55 1.73 2.90 13.60
N CYS A 56 2.24 1.81 13.04
CA CYS A 56 2.97 1.85 11.78
C CYS A 56 2.09 2.24 10.60
N ALA A 57 0.80 1.92 10.63
CA ALA A 57 -0.15 2.36 9.63
C ALA A 57 -0.36 3.88 9.66
N LYS A 58 -0.43 4.48 10.86
CA LYS A 58 -0.51 5.93 11.04
C LYS A 58 0.77 6.64 10.59
N GLU A 59 1.94 6.11 10.96
CA GLU A 59 3.22 6.66 10.50
C GLU A 59 3.35 6.58 8.98
N THR A 60 2.96 5.45 8.40
CA THR A 60 2.93 5.26 6.94
C THR A 60 2.00 6.28 6.29
N LEU A 61 0.81 6.54 6.83
CA LEU A 61 -0.08 7.59 6.33
C LEU A 61 0.56 8.98 6.31
N ASN A 62 1.33 9.32 7.35
CA ASN A 62 1.96 10.63 7.49
C ASN A 62 3.19 10.82 6.60
N ILE A 63 4.02 9.79 6.44
CA ILE A 63 5.28 9.86 5.69
C ILE A 63 5.06 9.51 4.21
N ARG A 64 4.36 8.39 3.95
CA ARG A 64 4.22 7.81 2.62
C ARG A 64 2.97 6.93 2.53
N PRO A 65 1.81 7.47 2.11
CA PRO A 65 0.52 6.78 2.17
C PRO A 65 0.36 5.77 1.03
N PHE A 66 1.23 4.77 0.95
CA PHE A 66 1.17 3.69 -0.03
C PHE A 66 1.17 2.33 0.65
N CYS A 67 0.34 1.43 0.14
CA CYS A 67 0.28 0.05 0.61
C CYS A 67 1.60 -0.68 0.28
N PRO A 68 2.27 -1.33 1.25
CA PRO A 68 3.48 -2.10 0.98
C PRO A 68 3.28 -3.27 0.01
N ILE A 69 2.07 -3.80 -0.08
CA ILE A 69 1.75 -4.98 -0.90
C ILE A 69 1.40 -4.58 -2.34
N CYS A 70 0.40 -3.72 -2.51
CA CYS A 70 -0.14 -3.39 -3.84
C CYS A 70 0.27 -2.00 -4.34
N ARG A 71 0.97 -1.20 -3.52
CA ARG A 71 1.39 0.17 -3.83
C ARG A 71 0.23 1.12 -4.17
N ASP A 72 -1.01 0.75 -3.84
CA ASP A 72 -2.14 1.67 -3.89
C ASP A 72 -2.06 2.71 -2.78
N VAL A 73 -2.59 3.90 -3.06
CA VAL A 73 -2.66 4.99 -2.09
C VAL A 73 -3.60 4.60 -0.96
N ILE A 74 -3.09 4.61 0.27
CA ILE A 74 -3.86 4.37 1.49
C ILE A 74 -4.67 5.63 1.76
N ARG A 75 -6.00 5.50 1.80
CA ARG A 75 -6.89 6.62 2.13
C ARG A 75 -7.19 6.72 3.62
N ASP A 76 -7.27 5.57 4.27
CA ASP A 76 -7.59 5.46 5.68
C ASP A 76 -7.11 4.09 6.20
N ILE A 77 -7.13 3.92 7.51
CA ILE A 77 -6.74 2.67 8.19
C ILE A 77 -7.90 2.18 9.06
N ILE A 78 -8.14 0.87 9.05
CA ILE A 78 -9.21 0.24 9.81
C ILE A 78 -8.58 -0.74 10.79
N LYS A 79 -8.79 -0.51 12.08
CA LYS A 79 -8.37 -1.44 13.13
C LYS A 79 -9.32 -2.64 13.18
N ILE A 80 -8.76 -3.84 13.13
CA ILE A 80 -9.45 -5.11 13.24
C ILE A 80 -9.41 -5.55 14.70
N PHE A 81 -10.57 -5.58 15.34
CA PHE A 81 -10.73 -6.19 16.64
C PHE A 81 -11.08 -7.66 16.45
N ARG A 82 -10.26 -8.57 16.99
CA ARG A 82 -10.60 -9.99 17.06
C ARG A 82 -11.51 -10.20 18.27
N VAL A 83 -12.65 -10.84 18.02
CA VAL A 83 -13.62 -11.27 19.03
C VAL A 83 -13.29 -12.66 19.55
#